data_AF-A0A496REB0-F1
#
_entry.id   AF-A0A496REB0-F1
#
_cell.length_a   1.000
_cell.length_b   1.000
_cell.length_c   1.000
_cell.angle_alpha   90.00
_cell.angle_beta   90.00
_cell.angle_gamma   90.00
#
_symmetry.space_group_name_H-M   'P 1'
#
loop_
_entity.id
_entity.type
_entity.pdbx_description
1 polymer ?
#
loop_
_entity_poly.entity_id
_entity_poly.type
_entity_poly.pdbx_seq_one_letter_code
_entity_poly.pdbx_strand_id
1 'polypeptide(L)'
;MLYSTGIAYLLWLVSGFGALGFHRFYLGKFGTGLLFMFTGGLSGIGSLYDLLTLSLQVREANLRIGYRNAVWDNEVPDYSGFREKKESIESVILKTAKKNNGVVTPSAVALEGGVGLDDAKNALEKLVQKGYAEIRVKKTGMYVYFFPEFSNGVHPDLEDF
;
A
#
# COMPACT_ATOMS: atom_id res chain seq x y z
N MET A 1 1.69 21.73 -1.17
CA MET A 1 2.68 21.12 -0.27
C MET A 1 1.97 20.12 0.63
N LEU A 2 2.46 18.88 0.69
CA LEU A 2 1.97 17.88 1.64
C LEU A 2 2.64 18.11 3.01
N TYR A 3 1.90 17.88 4.08
CA TYR A 3 2.39 17.94 5.45
C TYR A 3 3.18 16.68 5.80
N SER A 4 4.30 16.85 6.48
CA SER A 4 5.14 15.75 6.96
C SER A 4 4.88 15.46 8.42
N THR A 5 4.69 14.17 8.73
CA THR A 5 4.48 13.69 10.10
C THR A 5 5.69 13.99 10.99
N GLY A 6 6.91 13.84 10.47
CA GLY A 6 8.13 14.11 11.25
C GLY A 6 8.28 15.58 11.64
N ILE A 7 7.95 16.49 10.72
CA ILE A 7 7.97 17.94 10.98
C ILE A 7 6.88 18.30 12.00
N ALA A 8 5.69 17.69 11.91
CA ALA A 8 4.63 17.90 12.90
C ALA A 8 5.06 17.50 14.32
N TYR A 9 5.72 16.34 14.48
CA TYR A 9 6.25 15.90 15.79
C TYR A 9 7.38 16.80 16.30
N LEU A 10 8.25 17.29 15.42
CA LEU A 10 9.32 18.24 15.78
C LEU A 10 8.71 19.55 16.30
N LEU A 11 7.73 20.10 15.60
CA LEU A 11 7.02 21.31 16.02
C LEU A 11 6.25 21.10 17.33
N TRP A 12 5.69 19.92 17.55
CA TRP A 12 5.08 19.56 18.83
C TRP A 12 6.12 19.56 19.96
N LEU A 13 7.31 18.97 19.75
CA LEU A 13 8.39 18.95 20.75
C LEU A 13 8.92 20.36 21.06
N VAL A 14 9.23 21.15 20.03
CA VAL A 14 9.77 22.52 20.15
C VAL A 14 8.77 23.49 20.77
N SER A 15 7.47 23.25 20.62
CA SER A 15 6.41 24.08 21.23
C SER A 15 6.14 23.78 22.72
N GLY A 16 7.07 23.10 23.41
CA GLY A 16 6.92 22.70 24.80
C GLY A 16 5.91 21.55 24.95
N PHE A 17 6.14 20.45 24.23
CA PHE A 17 5.21 19.30 24.18
C PHE A 17 3.81 19.72 23.70
N GLY A 18 3.72 20.56 22.68
CA GLY A 18 2.44 20.98 22.08
C GLY A 18 1.71 22.09 22.83
N ALA A 19 2.27 22.61 23.94
CA ALA A 19 1.61 23.63 24.77
C ALA A 19 1.34 24.95 24.01
N LEU A 20 2.26 25.36 23.15
CA LEU A 20 2.09 26.58 22.32
C LEU A 20 1.27 26.32 21.03
N GLY A 21 1.02 25.06 20.67
CA GLY A 21 0.16 24.71 19.53
C GLY A 21 0.78 24.89 18.13
N PHE A 22 2.11 24.96 18.00
CA PHE A 22 2.78 25.21 16.70
C PHE A 22 2.51 24.15 15.62
N HIS A 23 2.37 22.90 16.01
CA HIS A 23 1.96 21.82 15.12
C HIS A 23 0.55 22.03 14.54
N ARG A 24 -0.37 22.71 15.25
CA ARG A 24 -1.70 23.05 14.74
C ARG A 24 -1.66 24.17 13.71
N PHE A 25 -0.78 25.16 13.90
CA PHE A 25 -0.54 26.19 12.89
C PHE A 25 0.05 25.57 11.60
N TYR A 26 0.97 24.62 11.73
CA TYR A 26 1.50 23.87 10.59
C TYR A 26 0.41 23.14 9.81
N LEU A 27 -0.58 22.56 10.49
CA LEU A 27 -1.72 21.87 9.86
C LEU A 27 -2.81 22.84 9.34
N GLY A 28 -2.61 24.16 9.43
CA GLY A 28 -3.57 25.18 9.00
C GLY A 28 -4.76 25.39 9.95
N LYS A 29 -4.71 24.84 11.17
CA LYS A 29 -5.77 24.95 12.19
C LYS A 29 -5.57 26.18 13.11
N PHE A 30 -5.54 27.38 12.53
CA PHE A 30 -5.22 28.63 13.23
C PHE A 30 -6.08 28.90 14.47
N GLY A 31 -7.39 28.71 14.40
CA GLY A 31 -8.29 28.95 15.54
C GLY A 31 -7.95 28.08 16.75
N THR A 32 -7.73 26.78 16.53
CA THR A 32 -7.35 25.87 17.63
C THR A 32 -5.91 26.05 18.11
N GLY A 33 -5.01 26.52 17.24
CA GLY A 33 -3.64 26.88 17.63
C GLY A 33 -3.62 28.10 18.56
N LEU A 34 -4.40 29.14 18.26
CA LEU A 34 -4.57 30.29 19.13
C LEU A 34 -5.19 29.90 20.48
N LEU A 35 -6.21 29.04 20.47
CA LEU A 35 -6.78 28.50 21.70
C LEU A 35 -5.72 27.81 22.57
N PHE A 36 -4.88 26.96 21.98
CA PHE A 36 -3.79 26.28 22.70
C PHE A 36 -2.78 27.29 23.26
N MET A 37 -2.42 28.33 22.49
CA MET A 37 -1.48 29.36 22.95
C MET A 37 -2.01 30.15 24.16
N PHE A 38 -3.31 30.50 24.17
CA PHE A 38 -3.93 31.21 25.30
C PHE A 38 -4.26 30.31 26.50
N THR A 39 -4.32 28.99 26.30
CA THR A 39 -4.67 28.01 27.34
C THR A 39 -3.49 27.15 27.80
N GLY A 40 -2.29 27.35 27.22
CA GLY A 40 -1.11 26.53 27.48
C GLY A 40 -1.26 25.07 27.04
N GLY A 41 -1.97 24.82 25.94
CA GLY A 41 -2.24 23.47 25.42
C GLY A 41 -3.32 22.70 26.17
N LEU A 42 -4.17 23.42 26.91
CA LEU A 42 -5.18 22.95 27.86
C LEU A 42 -4.59 22.03 28.95
N SER A 43 -3.78 22.63 29.83
CA SER A 43 -3.14 22.04 31.02
C SER A 43 -2.32 20.77 30.78
N GLY A 44 -1.77 20.58 29.58
CA GLY A 44 -0.95 19.42 29.21
C GLY A 44 -1.74 18.16 28.80
N ILE A 45 -3.02 18.06 29.15
CA ILE A 45 -3.89 16.95 28.71
C ILE A 45 -4.18 17.08 27.22
N GLY A 46 -4.50 18.30 26.75
CA GLY A 46 -4.73 18.57 25.34
C GLY A 46 -3.50 18.25 24.50
N SER A 47 -2.31 18.60 24.99
CA SER A 47 -1.01 18.25 24.41
C SER A 47 -0.77 16.74 24.28
N LEU A 48 -1.10 15.95 25.31
CA LEU A 48 -0.91 14.50 25.32
C LEU A 48 -1.88 13.80 24.35
N TYR A 49 -3.14 14.22 24.35
CA TYR A 49 -4.12 13.75 23.36
C TYR A 49 -3.65 14.04 21.93
N ASP A 50 -3.02 15.20 21.74
CA ASP A 50 -2.51 15.60 20.44
C ASP A 50 -1.35 14.71 19.97
N LEU A 51 -0.42 14.31 20.85
CA LEU A 51 0.68 13.40 20.52
C LEU A 51 0.19 12.06 19.93
N LEU A 52 -0.87 11.48 20.51
CA LEU A 52 -1.45 10.23 20.04
C LEU A 52 -2.17 10.39 18.70
N THR A 53 -2.80 11.55 18.48
CA THR A 53 -3.63 11.81 17.30
C THR A 53 -2.88 12.52 16.17
N LEU A 54 -1.65 12.99 16.39
CA LEU A 54 -0.93 13.85 15.46
C LEU A 54 -0.74 13.21 14.07
N SER A 55 -0.38 11.92 14.03
CA SER A 55 -0.23 11.17 12.79
C SER A 55 -1.54 11.11 11.98
N LEU A 56 -2.67 10.97 12.66
CA LEU A 56 -3.99 11.00 12.04
C LEU A 56 -4.33 12.41 11.53
N GLN A 57 -4.02 13.44 12.31
CA GLN A 57 -4.29 14.83 11.94
C GLN A 57 -3.47 15.26 10.71
N VAL A 58 -2.22 14.81 10.58
CA VAL A 58 -1.39 15.04 9.39
C VAL A 58 -2.00 14.35 8.17
N ARG A 59 -2.45 13.10 8.33
CA ARG A 59 -3.12 12.37 7.24
C ARG A 59 -4.40 13.07 6.80
N GLU A 60 -5.23 13.51 7.73
CA GLU A 60 -6.47 14.25 7.44
C GLU A 60 -6.19 15.57 6.72
N ALA A 61 -5.16 16.31 7.13
CA ALA A 61 -4.77 17.56 6.50
C ALA A 61 -4.26 17.33 5.06
N ASN A 62 -3.51 16.26 4.81
CA ASN A 62 -3.08 15.85 3.47
C ASN A 62 -4.26 15.43 2.60
N LEU A 63 -5.20 14.65 3.15
CA LEU A 63 -6.44 14.28 2.45
C LEU A 63 -7.24 15.52 2.06
N ARG A 64 -7.38 16.50 2.97
CA ARG A 64 -8.08 17.76 2.69
C ARG A 64 -7.44 18.56 1.55
N ILE A 65 -6.10 18.63 1.52
CA ILE A 65 -5.38 19.26 0.40
C ILE A 65 -5.67 18.49 -0.90
N GLY A 66 -5.66 17.16 -0.84
CA GLY A 66 -6.01 16.33 -1.98
C GLY A 66 -7.41 16.62 -2.51
N TYR A 67 -8.44 16.57 -1.66
CA TYR A 67 -9.81 16.89 -2.06
C TYR A 67 -9.95 18.30 -2.63
N ARG A 68 -9.28 19.29 -2.03
CA ARG A 68 -9.30 20.66 -2.57
C ARG A 68 -8.72 20.72 -3.98
N ASN A 69 -7.57 20.09 -4.21
CA ASN A 69 -6.94 20.10 -5.52
C ASN A 69 -7.78 19.34 -6.57
N ALA A 70 -8.41 18.24 -6.18
CA ALA A 70 -9.32 17.47 -7.04
C ALA A 70 -10.55 18.30 -7.48
N VAL A 71 -11.11 19.11 -6.57
CA VAL A 71 -12.33 19.88 -6.82
C VAL A 71 -12.07 21.18 -7.58
N TRP A 72 -10.94 21.84 -7.32
CA TRP A 72 -10.68 23.19 -7.84
C TRP A 72 -9.73 23.23 -9.05
N ASP A 73 -8.71 22.36 -9.10
CA ASP A 73 -7.66 22.40 -10.13
C ASP A 73 -7.80 21.28 -11.18
N ASN A 74 -8.76 20.36 -11.03
CA ASN A 74 -8.85 19.09 -11.78
C ASN A 74 -7.56 18.24 -11.70
N GLU A 75 -6.67 18.51 -10.74
CA GLU A 75 -5.54 17.66 -10.41
C GLU A 75 -6.01 16.60 -9.42
N VAL A 76 -6.16 15.36 -9.90
CA VAL A 76 -6.41 14.21 -9.03
C VAL A 76 -5.16 14.01 -8.17
N PRO A 77 -5.25 14.10 -6.84
CA PRO A 77 -4.10 13.94 -5.96
C PRO A 77 -3.50 12.57 -6.19
N ASP A 78 -2.20 12.52 -6.41
CA ASP A 78 -1.48 11.26 -6.52
C ASP A 78 -1.44 10.58 -5.14
N TYR A 79 -2.42 9.72 -4.89
CA TYR A 79 -2.51 8.87 -3.69
C TYR A 79 -1.60 7.63 -3.80
N SER A 80 -0.64 7.59 -4.73
CA SER A 80 0.33 6.49 -4.87
C SER A 80 1.09 6.16 -3.58
N GLY A 81 1.28 7.13 -2.68
CA GLY A 81 1.92 6.95 -1.37
C GLY A 81 1.11 6.12 -0.37
N PHE A 82 -0.20 5.96 -0.59
CA PHE A 82 -1.07 5.04 0.15
C PHE A 82 -1.54 3.90 -0.75
N ARG A 83 -0.68 3.41 -1.66
CA ARG A 83 -0.91 2.12 -2.31
C ARG A 83 -0.79 1.04 -1.25
N GLU A 84 -1.87 0.89 -0.47
CA GLU A 84 -2.25 -0.36 0.16
C GLU A 84 -1.96 -1.43 -0.88
N LYS A 85 -1.23 -2.47 -0.45
CA LYS A 85 -0.73 -3.55 -1.27
C LYS A 85 -1.91 -4.24 -1.94
N LYS A 86 -2.49 -3.62 -2.98
CA LYS A 86 -3.36 -4.25 -3.95
C LYS A 86 -2.54 -5.43 -4.36
N GLU A 87 -2.96 -6.62 -3.96
CA GLU A 87 -2.23 -7.83 -4.28
C GLU A 87 -2.06 -7.79 -5.79
N SER A 88 -0.84 -7.46 -6.24
CA SER A 88 -0.53 -7.44 -7.67
C SER A 88 -0.95 -8.82 -8.16
N ILE A 89 -1.44 -8.93 -9.39
CA ILE A 89 -1.77 -10.23 -9.97
C ILE A 89 -0.57 -11.19 -9.78
N GLU A 90 0.65 -10.65 -9.81
CA GLU A 90 1.90 -11.33 -9.44
C GLU A 90 1.90 -11.89 -7.99
N SER A 91 1.47 -11.15 -6.98
CA SER A 91 1.37 -11.65 -5.60
C SER A 91 0.35 -12.79 -5.46
N VAL A 92 -0.76 -12.73 -6.20
CA VAL A 92 -1.73 -13.83 -6.25
C VAL A 92 -1.07 -15.05 -6.90
N ILE A 93 -0.43 -14.88 -8.06
CA ILE A 93 0.29 -15.95 -8.77
C ILE A 93 1.33 -16.63 -7.87
N LEU A 94 2.18 -15.85 -7.19
CA LEU A 94 3.23 -16.39 -6.32
C LEU A 94 2.66 -17.12 -5.11
N LYS A 95 1.54 -16.65 -4.54
CA LYS A 95 0.83 -17.36 -3.47
C LYS A 95 0.23 -18.67 -3.95
N THR A 96 -0.43 -18.66 -5.11
CA THR A 96 -0.98 -19.87 -5.74
C THR A 96 0.13 -20.87 -6.05
N ALA A 97 1.28 -20.39 -6.56
CA ALA A 97 2.46 -21.21 -6.82
C ALA A 97 2.97 -21.88 -5.53
N LYS A 98 3.17 -21.11 -4.47
CA LYS A 98 3.62 -21.63 -3.18
C LYS A 98 2.66 -22.68 -2.60
N LYS A 99 1.36 -22.47 -2.73
CA LYS A 99 0.31 -23.38 -2.24
C LYS A 99 0.29 -24.71 -3.04
N ASN A 100 0.59 -24.63 -4.33
CA ASN A 100 0.54 -25.76 -5.26
C ASN A 100 1.94 -26.28 -5.66
N ASN A 101 2.94 -26.15 -4.78
CA ASN A 101 4.31 -26.64 -4.99
C ASN A 101 4.96 -26.21 -6.33
N GLY A 102 4.75 -24.95 -6.69
CA GLY A 102 5.27 -24.33 -7.91
C GLY A 102 4.38 -24.46 -9.14
N VAL A 103 3.25 -25.19 -9.10
CA VAL A 103 2.39 -25.38 -10.28
C VAL A 103 1.20 -24.42 -10.27
N VAL A 104 1.06 -23.62 -11.32
CA VAL A 104 0.01 -22.62 -11.45
C VAL A 104 -0.73 -22.78 -12.78
N THR A 105 -2.05 -22.60 -12.75
CA THR A 105 -2.88 -22.50 -13.95
C THR A 105 -3.54 -21.12 -14.05
N PRO A 106 -3.80 -20.62 -15.27
CA PRO A 106 -4.49 -19.34 -15.45
C PRO A 106 -5.84 -19.30 -14.74
N SER A 107 -6.58 -20.41 -14.77
CA SER A 107 -7.89 -20.51 -14.11
C SER A 107 -7.78 -20.43 -12.58
N ALA A 108 -6.75 -21.02 -11.98
CA ALA A 108 -6.54 -20.94 -10.54
C ALA A 108 -6.22 -19.50 -10.10
N VAL A 109 -5.39 -18.80 -10.87
CA VAL A 109 -5.05 -17.39 -10.61
C VAL A 109 -6.27 -16.49 -10.81
N ALA A 110 -7.05 -16.73 -11.86
CA ALA A 110 -8.29 -16.00 -12.11
C ALA A 110 -9.29 -16.16 -10.96
N LEU A 111 -9.45 -17.39 -10.46
CA LEU A 111 -10.33 -17.69 -9.33
C LEU A 111 -9.83 -17.10 -8.01
N GLU A 112 -8.55 -17.25 -7.68
CA GLU A 112 -7.98 -16.74 -6.42
C GLU A 112 -7.85 -15.21 -6.43
N GLY A 113 -7.58 -14.59 -7.58
CA GLY A 113 -7.40 -13.15 -7.73
C GLY A 113 -8.67 -12.37 -8.08
N GLY A 114 -9.76 -13.06 -8.45
CA GLY A 114 -10.97 -12.42 -8.96
C GLY A 114 -10.73 -11.62 -10.25
N VAL A 115 -9.79 -12.06 -11.08
CA VAL A 115 -9.39 -11.40 -12.33
C VAL A 115 -9.86 -12.18 -13.56
N GLY A 116 -9.96 -11.50 -14.70
CA GLY A 116 -10.29 -12.14 -15.97
C GLY A 116 -9.26 -13.22 -16.35
N LEU A 117 -9.70 -14.27 -17.04
CA LEU A 117 -8.82 -15.36 -17.46
C LEU A 117 -7.70 -14.86 -18.39
N ASP A 118 -8.01 -13.92 -19.27
CA ASP A 118 -7.04 -13.30 -20.18
C ASP A 118 -6.00 -12.48 -19.40
N ASP A 119 -6.42 -11.71 -18.39
CA ASP A 119 -5.51 -10.93 -17.55
C ASP A 119 -4.58 -11.83 -16.73
N ALA A 120 -5.12 -12.92 -16.17
CA ALA A 120 -4.33 -13.93 -15.46
C ALA A 120 -3.30 -14.60 -16.38
N LYS A 121 -3.71 -14.98 -17.60
CA LYS A 121 -2.83 -15.57 -18.61
C LYS A 121 -1.73 -14.59 -19.01
N ASN A 122 -2.07 -13.36 -19.36
CA ASN A 122 -1.11 -12.33 -19.75
C ASN A 122 -0.09 -12.05 -18.62
N ALA A 123 -0.53 -12.04 -17.36
CA ALA A 123 0.34 -11.87 -16.21
C ALA A 123 1.31 -13.06 -16.03
N LEU A 124 0.83 -14.29 -16.21
CA LEU A 124 1.66 -15.49 -16.18
C LEU A 124 2.68 -15.52 -17.32
N GLU A 125 2.28 -15.22 -18.56
CA GLU A 125 3.18 -15.13 -19.70
C GLU A 125 4.27 -14.06 -19.49
N LYS A 126 3.91 -12.93 -18.88
CA LYS A 126 4.89 -11.90 -18.51
C LYS A 126 5.92 -12.41 -17.51
N LEU A 127 5.53 -13.26 -16.56
CA LEU A 127 6.47 -13.87 -15.61
C LEU A 127 7.37 -14.92 -16.28
N VAL A 128 6.84 -15.65 -17.27
CA VAL A 128 7.64 -16.55 -18.10
C VAL A 128 8.68 -15.78 -18.90
N GLN A 129 8.28 -14.69 -19.57
CA GLN A 129 9.20 -13.84 -20.35
C GLN A 129 10.32 -13.22 -19.48
N LYS A 130 10.02 -12.91 -18.22
CA LYS A 130 11.01 -12.40 -17.26
C LYS A 130 11.90 -13.51 -16.68
N GLY A 131 11.64 -14.78 -16.98
CA GLY A 131 12.42 -15.93 -16.51
C GLY A 131 12.06 -16.43 -15.10
N TYR A 132 10.92 -16.03 -14.55
CA TYR A 132 10.47 -16.50 -13.22
C TYR A 132 9.69 -17.81 -13.26
N ALA A 133 9.16 -18.18 -14.43
CA ALA A 133 8.35 -19.37 -14.63
C ALA A 133 8.63 -20.03 -15.97
N GLU A 134 8.35 -21.31 -16.05
CA GLU A 134 8.46 -22.13 -17.25
C GLU A 134 7.09 -22.67 -17.64
N ILE A 135 6.82 -22.82 -18.94
CA ILE A 135 5.62 -23.51 -19.40
C ILE A 135 5.93 -25.00 -19.45
N ARG A 136 5.13 -25.81 -18.78
CA ARG A 136 5.24 -27.27 -18.77
C ARG A 136 3.89 -27.90 -19.13
N VAL A 137 3.91 -29.12 -19.66
CA VAL A 137 2.69 -29.87 -19.96
C VAL A 137 2.58 -31.04 -19.00
N LYS A 138 1.41 -31.21 -18.41
CA LYS A 138 1.09 -32.40 -17.62
C LYS A 138 0.86 -33.59 -18.55
N LYS A 139 1.06 -34.82 -18.06
CA LYS A 139 0.70 -36.08 -18.77
C LYS A 139 -0.75 -36.11 -19.30
N THR A 140 -1.63 -35.27 -18.76
CA THR A 140 -3.03 -35.08 -19.21
C THR A 140 -3.19 -34.16 -20.43
N GLY A 141 -2.12 -33.56 -20.94
CA GLY A 141 -2.14 -32.59 -22.05
C GLY A 141 -2.45 -31.14 -21.64
N MET A 142 -2.55 -30.85 -20.34
CA MET A 142 -2.84 -29.50 -19.83
C MET A 142 -1.56 -28.66 -19.69
N TYR A 143 -1.54 -27.47 -20.29
CA TYR A 143 -0.48 -26.48 -20.09
C TYR A 143 -0.56 -25.87 -18.68
N VAL A 144 0.56 -25.90 -17.98
CA VAL A 144 0.73 -25.32 -16.64
C VAL A 144 1.98 -24.46 -16.58
N TYR A 145 1.96 -23.47 -15.70
CA TYR A 145 3.08 -22.58 -15.44
C TYR A 145 3.80 -23.08 -14.19
N PHE A 146 5.08 -23.40 -14.31
CA PHE A 146 5.89 -23.95 -13.25
C PHE A 146 6.88 -22.90 -12.73
N PHE A 147 6.87 -22.70 -11.43
CA PHE A 147 7.77 -21.80 -10.72
C PHE A 147 8.81 -22.64 -9.96
N PRO A 148 10.05 -22.77 -10.48
CA PRO A 148 11.07 -23.62 -9.88
C PRO A 148 11.47 -23.15 -8.47
N GLU A 149 11.36 -21.85 -8.18
CA GLU A 149 11.68 -21.27 -6.87
C GLU A 149 10.82 -21.85 -5.72
N PHE A 150 9.57 -22.24 -6.00
CA PHE A 150 8.65 -22.79 -5.00
C PHE A 150 8.57 -24.32 -5.02
N SER A 151 9.38 -24.96 -5.86
CA SER A 151 9.48 -26.41 -5.96
C SER A 151 10.84 -26.86 -5.46
N ASN A 152 10.90 -27.94 -4.70
CA ASN A 152 12.17 -28.53 -4.24
C ASN A 152 12.92 -29.28 -5.38
N GLY A 153 12.79 -28.81 -6.62
CA GLY A 153 13.56 -29.28 -7.78
C GLY A 153 13.02 -30.50 -8.53
N VAL A 154 11.92 -31.14 -8.10
CA VAL A 154 11.36 -32.31 -8.81
C VAL A 154 9.85 -32.37 -8.66
N HIS A 155 9.11 -32.21 -9.77
CA HIS A 155 7.70 -32.61 -9.85
C HIS A 155 7.57 -33.81 -10.81
N PRO A 156 7.13 -34.99 -10.35
CA PRO A 156 7.16 -36.26 -11.11
C PRO A 156 6.20 -36.35 -12.32
N ASP A 157 5.49 -35.26 -12.65
CA ASP A 157 4.38 -35.25 -13.61
C ASP A 157 4.51 -34.20 -14.72
N LEU A 158 5.65 -33.51 -14.79
CA LEU A 158 5.90 -32.46 -15.76
C LEU A 158 7.03 -32.90 -16.70
N GLU A 159 6.74 -32.97 -17.99
CA GLU A 159 7.76 -33.22 -19.01
C GLU A 159 8.46 -31.91 -19.37
N ASP A 160 9.77 -31.98 -19.56
CA ASP A 160 10.60 -30.87 -20.04
C ASP A 160 10.43 -30.76 -21.57
N PHE A 161 10.20 -29.54 -22.07
CA PHE A 161 10.11 -29.22 -23.51
C PHE A 161 11.39 -28.53 -23.99
#